data_AF-A0ABD7WSP2-F1
#
_entry.id   AF-A0ABD7WSP2-F1
#
_cell.length_a   1.000
_cell.length_b   1.000
_cell.length_c   1.000
_cell.angle_alpha   90.00
_cell.angle_beta   90.00
_cell.angle_gamma   90.00
#
_symmetry.space_group_name_H-M   'P 1'
#
loop_
_entity.id
_entity.type
_entity.pdbx_description
1 polymer ?
#
loop_
_entity_poly.entity_id
_entity_poly.type
_entity_poly.pdbx_seq_one_letter_code
_entity_poly.pdbx_strand_id
1 'polypeptide(L)'
;MTKKCLPVIMTIFLLCGCTNHRNIEQLALVIGVAMDITSKIEPRTGKNQLVLTHQTLTETESGNMSSSIPYKNITTAGPTIHEITRNISLKSDPIYSQHQRALLIGEKASKTIPLDALINQFVRDNEIRRSSLAFVTKGDAKNVLTIQGMSVPPVNLIYELVYNKFKTNKILTPLTMGELSAKLKTDQSFLIQRLSKIKNSVEIDGAAIIKNKKAKFILTQHQVEDLTWLTGNIKGGIIYGKHGPYPFSYEIGDVQQDVKARIDSNHSVHFDINVQTSGRLSEDWETSKQALAASNVKKTEKKIEKIIRKDAKKTLRLLQNNYKADVIGLHDYVRIHHPHFWKKHQHEWDEIFSQSTIDYHVHVQIKDFGTQGRD
;
A
#
# COMPACT_ATOMS: atom_id res chain seq x y z
N MET A 1 -18.58 -55.77 42.39
CA MET A 1 -17.33 -55.09 41.95
C MET A 1 -17.50 -54.19 40.71
N THR A 2 -18.72 -53.89 40.25
CA THR A 2 -18.98 -53.23 38.95
C THR A 2 -19.21 -51.71 39.00
N LYS A 3 -19.37 -51.09 40.19
CA LYS A 3 -19.69 -49.66 40.32
C LYS A 3 -18.48 -48.71 40.42
N LYS A 4 -17.25 -49.22 40.53
CA LYS A 4 -16.02 -48.40 40.60
C LYS A 4 -15.38 -48.10 39.23
N CYS A 5 -15.82 -48.75 38.14
CA CYS A 5 -15.26 -48.52 36.80
C CYS A 5 -15.86 -47.31 36.05
N LEU A 6 -17.06 -46.84 36.44
CA LEU A 6 -17.76 -45.74 35.76
C LEU A 6 -17.02 -44.39 35.81
N PRO A 7 -16.43 -43.93 36.94
CA PRO A 7 -15.67 -42.69 36.94
C PRO A 7 -14.35 -42.80 36.17
N VAL A 8 -13.73 -43.99 36.14
CA VAL A 8 -12.49 -44.22 35.38
C VAL A 8 -12.72 -44.14 33.86
N ILE A 9 -13.85 -44.66 33.38
CA ILE A 9 -14.24 -44.58 31.98
C ILE A 9 -14.55 -43.12 31.57
N MET A 10 -15.16 -42.32 32.46
CA MET A 10 -15.44 -40.91 32.22
C MET A 10 -14.17 -40.05 32.14
N THR A 11 -13.13 -40.37 32.91
CA THR A 11 -11.81 -39.70 32.85
C THR A 11 -11.05 -40.03 31.55
N ILE A 12 -11.25 -41.22 30.98
CA ILE A 12 -10.61 -41.62 29.71
C ILE A 12 -11.14 -40.80 28.52
N PHE A 13 -12.43 -40.44 28.52
CA PHE A 13 -13.00 -39.53 27.49
C PHE A 13 -12.50 -38.09 27.62
N LEU A 14 -12.11 -37.66 28.82
CA LEU A 14 -11.51 -36.34 29.06
C LEU A 14 -10.03 -36.26 28.66
N LEU A 15 -9.37 -37.40 28.43
CA LEU A 15 -7.98 -37.51 27.96
C LEU A 15 -7.86 -37.65 26.44
N CYS A 16 -8.98 -37.66 25.69
CA CYS A 16 -8.98 -37.53 24.24
C CYS A 16 -8.67 -36.08 23.83
N GLY A 17 -7.47 -35.60 24.17
CA GLY A 17 -6.93 -34.35 23.63
C GLY A 17 -6.82 -34.46 22.11
N CYS A 18 -7.22 -33.41 21.39
CA CYS A 18 -7.23 -33.40 19.93
C CYS A 18 -5.82 -33.66 19.37
N THR A 19 -5.61 -34.85 18.80
CA THR A 19 -4.35 -35.29 18.18
C THR A 19 -4.19 -34.71 16.78
N ASN A 20 -4.07 -33.39 16.67
CA ASN A 20 -3.77 -32.74 15.40
C ASN A 20 -2.65 -31.71 15.55
N HIS A 21 -1.56 -32.15 16.16
CA HIS A 21 -0.30 -31.40 16.22
C HIS A 21 0.47 -31.61 14.91
N ARG A 22 0.96 -30.52 14.32
CA ARG A 22 1.92 -30.56 13.21
C ARG A 22 3.20 -29.90 13.69
N ASN A 23 4.31 -30.61 13.53
CA ASN A 23 5.64 -30.08 13.83
C ASN A 23 5.99 -28.95 12.84
N ILE A 24 6.64 -27.89 13.33
CA ILE A 24 6.96 -26.71 12.51
C ILE A 24 8.01 -27.04 11.44
N GLU A 25 8.88 -28.01 11.75
CA GLU A 25 9.93 -28.57 10.90
C GLU A 25 9.33 -29.32 9.68
N GLN A 26 8.05 -29.70 9.75
CA GLN A 26 7.32 -30.38 8.68
C GLN A 26 6.47 -29.40 7.85
N LEU A 27 6.64 -28.09 8.05
CA LEU A 27 5.84 -27.05 7.42
C LEU A 27 6.73 -26.05 6.68
N ALA A 28 6.34 -25.74 5.45
CA ALA A 28 6.98 -24.67 4.69
C ALA A 28 6.40 -23.31 5.13
N LEU A 29 7.14 -22.59 5.97
CA LEU A 29 6.73 -21.30 6.52
C LEU A 29 6.73 -20.21 5.45
N VAL A 30 5.54 -19.84 4.96
CA VAL A 30 5.39 -18.83 3.90
C VAL A 30 5.40 -17.43 4.51
N ILE A 31 6.30 -16.58 4.02
CA ILE A 31 6.42 -15.17 4.43
C ILE A 31 6.03 -14.18 3.32
N GLY A 32 6.04 -14.61 2.06
CA GLY A 32 5.62 -13.78 0.94
C GLY A 32 5.02 -14.61 -0.19
N VAL A 33 4.01 -14.06 -0.86
CA VAL A 33 3.37 -14.69 -2.02
C VAL A 33 3.37 -13.70 -3.17
N ALA A 34 3.86 -14.12 -4.33
CA ALA A 34 3.71 -13.40 -5.60
C ALA A 34 2.71 -14.11 -6.49
N MET A 35 1.84 -13.34 -7.13
CA MET A 35 0.77 -13.83 -7.99
C MET A 35 0.89 -13.23 -9.39
N ASP A 36 1.07 -14.09 -10.37
CA ASP A 36 1.22 -13.74 -11.78
C ASP A 36 0.24 -14.57 -12.64
N ILE A 37 0.19 -14.28 -13.95
CA ILE A 37 -0.55 -15.09 -14.92
C ILE A 37 0.39 -15.59 -16.01
N THR A 38 0.25 -16.85 -16.41
CA THR A 38 0.99 -17.42 -17.54
C THR A 38 0.38 -17.01 -18.88
N SER A 39 1.02 -17.40 -19.99
CA SER A 39 0.38 -17.44 -21.31
C SER A 39 -0.30 -18.78 -21.60
N LYS A 40 -0.18 -19.78 -20.72
CA LYS A 40 -0.79 -21.10 -20.89
C LYS A 40 -2.28 -21.01 -20.58
N ILE A 41 -3.09 -21.46 -21.52
CA ILE A 41 -4.54 -21.48 -21.40
C ILE A 41 -4.97 -22.77 -20.71
N GLU A 42 -5.85 -22.65 -19.72
CA GLU A 42 -6.53 -23.77 -19.08
C GLU A 42 -7.64 -24.30 -20.02
N PRO A 43 -7.57 -25.56 -20.50
CA PRO A 43 -8.52 -26.09 -21.48
C PRO A 43 -9.99 -26.00 -21.05
N ARG A 44 -10.27 -26.15 -19.74
CA ARG A 44 -11.65 -26.14 -19.22
C ARG A 44 -12.27 -24.75 -19.16
N THR A 45 -11.47 -23.71 -19.03
CA THR A 45 -11.97 -22.34 -18.80
C THR A 45 -11.65 -21.38 -19.94
N GLY A 46 -10.72 -21.74 -20.82
CA GLY A 46 -10.22 -20.84 -21.87
C GLY A 46 -9.43 -19.65 -21.33
N LYS A 47 -9.10 -19.63 -20.02
CA LYS A 47 -8.39 -18.52 -19.37
C LYS A 47 -6.94 -18.88 -19.10
N ASN A 48 -6.09 -17.87 -18.99
CA ASN A 48 -4.70 -18.03 -18.58
C ASN A 48 -4.62 -18.66 -17.18
N GLN A 49 -3.70 -19.60 -16.99
CA GLN A 49 -3.41 -20.16 -15.67
C GLN A 49 -2.75 -19.12 -14.78
N LEU A 50 -3.06 -19.17 -13.47
CA LEU A 50 -2.40 -18.40 -12.43
C LEU A 50 -1.04 -19.03 -12.11
N VAL A 51 -0.11 -18.21 -11.63
CA VAL A 51 1.17 -18.64 -11.06
C VAL A 51 1.28 -18.06 -9.67
N LEU A 52 1.62 -18.91 -8.69
CA LEU A 52 2.02 -18.46 -7.37
C LEU A 52 3.46 -18.81 -7.10
N THR A 53 4.24 -17.82 -6.67
CA THR A 53 5.56 -18.02 -6.07
C THR A 53 5.45 -17.77 -4.57
N HIS A 54 5.69 -18.82 -3.78
CA HIS A 54 5.73 -18.76 -2.32
C HIS A 54 7.19 -18.62 -1.89
N GLN A 55 7.50 -17.54 -1.16
CA GLN A 55 8.76 -17.35 -0.49
C GLN A 55 8.66 -17.97 0.91
N THR A 56 9.42 -19.04 1.13
CA THR A 56 9.43 -19.81 2.37
C THR A 56 10.77 -19.64 3.07
N LEU A 57 10.75 -19.60 4.40
CA LEU A 57 11.99 -19.67 5.18
C LEU A 57 12.58 -21.08 5.09
N THR A 58 13.91 -21.15 5.14
CA THR A 58 14.67 -22.41 5.23
C THR A 58 15.46 -22.41 6.52
N GLU A 59 15.55 -23.56 7.18
CA GLU A 59 16.43 -23.74 8.33
C GLU A 59 17.88 -23.61 7.86
N THR A 60 18.63 -22.71 8.48
CA THR A 60 20.08 -22.63 8.30
C THR A 60 20.70 -23.42 9.44
N GLU A 61 21.33 -24.57 9.14
CA GLU A 61 22.03 -25.35 10.15
C GLU A 61 23.12 -24.48 10.81
N SER A 62 23.02 -24.35 12.12
CA SER A 62 23.96 -23.62 12.97
C SER A 62 25.29 -24.36 13.06
N GLY A 63 26.10 -24.29 12.01
CA GLY A 63 27.39 -24.99 11.98
C GLY A 63 28.36 -24.56 10.88
N ASN A 64 27.89 -24.08 9.73
CA ASN A 64 28.76 -23.61 8.65
C ASN A 64 28.39 -22.21 8.18
N MET A 65 29.26 -21.25 8.47
CA MET A 65 29.15 -19.83 8.11
C MET A 65 29.39 -19.55 6.60
N SER A 66 29.00 -20.48 5.71
CA SER A 66 29.10 -20.29 4.25
C SER A 66 27.71 -20.25 3.61
N SER A 67 27.26 -19.04 3.29
CA SER A 67 26.42 -18.69 2.12
C SER A 67 25.09 -19.43 1.85
N SER A 68 24.44 -20.05 2.84
CA SER A 68 23.06 -20.52 2.62
C SER A 68 22.08 -19.34 2.62
N ILE A 69 21.39 -19.12 1.49
CA ILE A 69 20.28 -18.15 1.40
C ILE A 69 19.17 -18.62 2.33
N PRO A 70 18.70 -17.81 3.31
CA PRO A 70 17.76 -18.26 4.35
C PRO A 70 16.31 -18.37 3.87
N TYR A 71 16.11 -18.51 2.55
CA TYR A 71 14.80 -18.65 1.95
C TYR A 71 14.85 -19.43 0.65
N LYS A 72 13.71 -19.99 0.28
CA LYS A 72 13.46 -20.64 -1.00
C LYS A 72 12.21 -20.06 -1.63
N ASN A 73 12.21 -19.94 -2.95
CA ASN A 73 11.02 -19.58 -3.73
C ASN A 73 10.47 -20.82 -4.42
N ILE A 74 9.25 -21.23 -4.08
CA ILE A 74 8.55 -22.36 -4.71
C ILE A 74 7.51 -21.81 -5.67
N THR A 75 7.63 -22.10 -6.96
CA THR A 75 6.72 -21.59 -7.99
C THR A 75 5.90 -22.72 -8.60
N THR A 76 4.58 -22.56 -8.61
CA THR A 76 3.64 -23.51 -9.21
C THR A 76 2.55 -22.77 -9.96
N ALA A 77 2.11 -23.33 -11.08
CA ALA A 77 1.04 -22.80 -11.92
C ALA A 77 -0.17 -23.73 -11.90
N GLY A 78 -1.36 -23.17 -12.12
CA GLY A 78 -2.61 -23.90 -12.13
C GLY A 78 -3.82 -22.99 -12.38
N PRO A 79 -5.02 -23.55 -12.57
CA PRO A 79 -6.20 -22.79 -12.92
C PRO A 79 -6.83 -22.07 -11.72
N THR A 80 -6.58 -22.53 -10.50
CA THR A 80 -7.08 -21.90 -9.26
C THR A 80 -6.00 -21.83 -8.19
N ILE A 81 -6.09 -20.87 -7.28
CA ILE A 81 -5.16 -20.72 -6.14
C ILE A 81 -5.15 -21.99 -5.29
N HIS A 82 -6.33 -22.56 -5.02
CA HIS A 82 -6.43 -23.76 -4.16
C HIS A 82 -5.74 -24.98 -4.80
N GLU A 83 -5.88 -25.18 -6.11
CA GLU A 83 -5.17 -26.24 -6.83
C GLU A 83 -3.65 -26.01 -6.84
N ILE A 84 -3.22 -24.76 -7.06
CA ILE A 84 -1.80 -24.40 -6.99
C ILE A 84 -1.22 -24.74 -5.61
N THR A 85 -1.92 -24.36 -4.54
CA THR A 85 -1.54 -24.67 -3.16
C THR A 85 -1.43 -26.17 -2.91
N ARG A 86 -2.39 -26.98 -3.40
CA ARG A 86 -2.32 -28.45 -3.29
C ARG A 86 -1.16 -29.05 -4.06
N ASN A 87 -0.90 -28.56 -5.27
CA ASN A 87 0.19 -29.04 -6.12
C ASN A 87 1.58 -28.66 -5.59
N ILE A 88 1.69 -27.66 -4.70
CA ILE A 88 2.94 -27.36 -4.01
C ILE A 88 3.35 -28.50 -3.07
N SER A 89 2.39 -29.16 -2.41
CA SER A 89 2.66 -30.31 -1.53
C SER A 89 3.22 -31.54 -2.26
N LEU A 90 3.22 -31.55 -3.59
CA LEU A 90 3.89 -32.58 -4.39
C LEU A 90 5.40 -32.35 -4.56
N LYS A 91 5.89 -31.15 -4.21
CA LYS A 91 7.27 -30.69 -4.49
C LYS A 91 7.99 -30.18 -3.24
N SER A 92 7.28 -29.98 -2.15
CA SER A 92 7.76 -29.39 -0.92
C SER A 92 6.80 -29.72 0.21
N ASP A 93 7.23 -29.47 1.45
CA ASP A 93 6.37 -29.59 2.62
C ASP A 93 5.09 -28.74 2.48
N PRO A 94 3.99 -29.17 3.13
CA PRO A 94 2.75 -28.40 3.17
C PRO A 94 3.01 -26.95 3.60
N ILE A 95 2.42 -26.02 2.86
CA ILE A 95 2.58 -24.59 3.17
C ILE A 95 1.88 -24.23 4.47
N TYR A 96 2.48 -23.31 5.22
CA TYR A 96 1.89 -22.70 6.40
C TYR A 96 1.96 -21.18 6.28
N SER A 97 0.81 -20.56 6.02
CA SER A 97 0.72 -19.15 5.59
C SER A 97 0.42 -18.16 6.72
N GLN A 98 0.37 -18.62 7.97
CA GLN A 98 0.07 -17.76 9.12
C GLN A 98 1.12 -16.66 9.35
N HIS A 99 2.31 -16.76 8.74
CA HIS A 99 3.37 -15.76 8.86
C HIS A 99 3.54 -14.92 7.59
N GLN A 100 2.61 -15.02 6.64
CA GLN A 100 2.63 -14.23 5.42
C GLN A 100 2.64 -12.74 5.75
N ARG A 101 3.68 -12.03 5.32
CA ARG A 101 3.85 -10.59 5.52
C ARG A 101 3.31 -9.79 4.34
N ALA A 102 3.43 -10.31 3.11
CA ALA A 102 2.97 -9.60 1.93
C ALA A 102 2.41 -10.51 0.81
N LEU A 103 1.41 -9.98 0.11
CA LEU A 103 0.91 -10.47 -1.18
C LEU A 103 1.31 -9.47 -2.28
N LEU A 104 2.04 -9.94 -3.27
CA LEU A 104 2.47 -9.17 -4.44
C LEU A 104 1.66 -9.61 -5.66
N ILE A 105 1.02 -8.67 -6.35
CA ILE A 105 0.19 -8.97 -7.53
C ILE A 105 0.86 -8.39 -8.77
N GLY A 106 1.19 -9.26 -9.72
CA GLY A 106 1.83 -8.94 -10.97
C GLY A 106 1.06 -7.90 -11.78
N GLU A 107 1.78 -7.09 -12.55
CA GLU A 107 1.17 -6.04 -13.38
C GLU A 107 0.09 -6.59 -14.32
N LYS A 108 0.42 -7.68 -15.02
CA LYS A 108 -0.49 -8.31 -15.97
C LYS A 108 -1.71 -8.93 -15.27
N ALA A 109 -1.49 -9.57 -14.12
CA ALA A 109 -2.55 -10.17 -13.31
C ALA A 109 -3.54 -9.10 -12.81
N SER A 110 -3.02 -8.04 -12.17
CA SER A 110 -3.82 -6.94 -11.60
C SER A 110 -4.60 -6.13 -12.63
N LYS A 111 -4.10 -6.01 -13.86
CA LYS A 111 -4.80 -5.34 -14.97
C LYS A 111 -5.87 -6.21 -15.63
N THR A 112 -5.69 -7.54 -15.63
CA THR A 112 -6.54 -8.46 -16.41
C THR A 112 -7.66 -9.05 -15.57
N ILE A 113 -7.37 -9.49 -14.35
CA ILE A 113 -8.29 -10.21 -13.48
C ILE A 113 -8.76 -9.27 -12.36
N PRO A 114 -10.07 -9.23 -12.02
CA PRO A 114 -10.56 -8.51 -10.86
C PRO A 114 -9.82 -8.94 -9.58
N LEU A 115 -9.33 -7.99 -8.79
CA LEU A 115 -8.55 -8.25 -7.59
C LEU A 115 -9.35 -9.01 -6.54
N ASP A 116 -10.67 -8.82 -6.45
CA ASP A 116 -11.54 -9.58 -5.54
C ASP A 116 -11.59 -11.07 -5.89
N ALA A 117 -11.50 -11.42 -7.16
CA ALA A 117 -11.35 -12.80 -7.61
C ALA A 117 -9.96 -13.34 -7.27
N LEU A 118 -8.89 -12.54 -7.47
CA LEU A 118 -7.52 -12.94 -7.14
C LEU A 118 -7.33 -13.17 -5.64
N ILE A 119 -7.91 -12.35 -4.78
CA ILE A 119 -7.76 -12.51 -3.33
C ILE A 119 -8.83 -13.41 -2.71
N ASN A 120 -9.78 -13.95 -3.50
CA ASN A 120 -10.95 -14.64 -2.96
C ASN A 120 -10.56 -15.81 -2.04
N GLN A 121 -9.65 -16.67 -2.50
CA GLN A 121 -9.15 -17.78 -1.70
C GLN A 121 -8.44 -17.27 -0.43
N PHE A 122 -7.64 -16.21 -0.53
CA PHE A 122 -6.88 -15.66 0.59
C PHE A 122 -7.78 -15.09 1.70
N VAL A 123 -8.97 -14.60 1.35
CA VAL A 123 -9.94 -14.06 2.32
C VAL A 123 -10.81 -15.18 2.92
N ARG A 124 -11.03 -16.27 2.19
CA ARG A 124 -11.82 -17.44 2.65
C ARG A 124 -11.02 -18.38 3.52
N ASP A 125 -9.71 -18.44 3.32
CA ASP A 125 -8.79 -19.24 4.09
C ASP A 125 -8.53 -18.61 5.47
N ASN A 126 -8.68 -19.38 6.54
CA ASN A 126 -8.46 -18.91 7.90
C ASN A 126 -6.97 -18.90 8.29
N GLU A 127 -6.08 -19.41 7.45
CA GLU A 127 -4.64 -19.46 7.72
C GLU A 127 -3.90 -18.17 7.33
N ILE A 128 -4.53 -17.26 6.58
CA ILE A 128 -3.88 -16.02 6.13
C ILE A 128 -4.26 -14.85 7.03
N ARG A 129 -3.25 -14.11 7.50
CA ARG A 129 -3.47 -12.94 8.35
C ARG A 129 -4.08 -11.78 7.55
N ARG A 130 -5.14 -11.18 8.09
CA ARG A 130 -5.71 -9.93 7.53
C ARG A 130 -4.72 -8.76 7.54
N SER A 131 -3.68 -8.80 8.39
CA SER A 131 -2.65 -7.78 8.50
C SER A 131 -1.52 -7.90 7.47
N SER A 132 -1.49 -8.97 6.64
CA SER A 132 -0.52 -9.05 5.54
C SER A 132 -0.71 -7.86 4.60
N LEU A 133 0.37 -7.26 4.12
CA LEU A 133 0.33 -6.12 3.22
C LEU A 133 0.07 -6.58 1.78
N ALA A 134 -0.59 -5.74 0.99
CA ALA A 134 -0.83 -5.99 -0.42
C ALA A 134 -0.14 -4.94 -1.30
N PHE A 135 0.50 -5.41 -2.37
CA PHE A 135 1.20 -4.58 -3.34
C PHE A 135 0.87 -5.02 -4.76
N VAL A 136 1.04 -4.10 -5.70
CA VAL A 136 1.19 -4.46 -7.11
C VAL A 136 2.64 -4.29 -7.54
N THR A 137 3.05 -4.96 -8.61
CA THR A 137 4.41 -4.84 -9.13
C THR A 137 4.44 -4.29 -10.55
N LYS A 138 5.55 -3.68 -10.94
CA LYS A 138 5.91 -3.47 -12.35
C LYS A 138 6.44 -4.78 -12.91
N GLY A 139 5.82 -5.29 -13.98
CA GLY A 139 6.08 -6.64 -14.48
C GLY A 139 5.66 -7.75 -13.48
N ASP A 140 6.28 -8.93 -13.64
CA ASP A 140 5.95 -10.13 -12.85
C ASP A 140 6.35 -9.98 -11.38
N ALA A 141 5.42 -10.30 -10.48
CA ALA A 141 5.60 -10.20 -9.04
C ALA A 141 6.67 -11.18 -8.52
N LYS A 142 6.83 -12.34 -9.17
CA LYS A 142 7.91 -13.29 -8.86
C LYS A 142 9.29 -12.64 -8.88
N ASN A 143 9.51 -11.67 -9.76
CA ASN A 143 10.81 -11.02 -9.90
C ASN A 143 11.19 -10.22 -8.64
N VAL A 144 10.20 -9.59 -7.99
CA VAL A 144 10.40 -8.85 -6.73
C VAL A 144 10.77 -9.78 -5.57
N LEU A 145 10.29 -11.03 -5.58
CA LEU A 145 10.69 -12.06 -4.61
C LEU A 145 12.00 -12.77 -4.97
N THR A 146 12.57 -12.53 -6.16
CA THR A 146 13.77 -13.24 -6.64
C THR A 146 14.91 -12.25 -6.86
N ILE A 147 15.63 -11.95 -5.79
CA ILE A 147 16.84 -11.11 -5.82
C ILE A 147 18.03 -11.99 -5.47
N GLN A 148 19.10 -11.91 -6.27
CA GLN A 148 20.26 -12.79 -6.12
C GLN A 148 21.19 -12.28 -5.02
N GLY A 149 21.89 -13.18 -4.32
CA GLY A 149 22.96 -12.79 -3.40
C GLY A 149 22.53 -12.00 -2.16
N MET A 150 21.25 -11.99 -1.79
CA MET A 150 20.80 -11.39 -0.54
C MET A 150 20.79 -12.42 0.59
N SER A 151 21.30 -11.99 1.75
CA SER A 151 21.27 -12.74 3.01
C SER A 151 19.94 -12.59 3.77
N VAL A 152 18.99 -11.81 3.25
CA VAL A 152 17.68 -11.56 3.87
C VAL A 152 16.59 -11.82 2.84
N PRO A 153 15.46 -12.43 3.23
CA PRO A 153 14.32 -12.60 2.32
C PRO A 153 13.81 -11.26 1.79
N PRO A 154 13.64 -11.10 0.45
CA PRO A 154 13.14 -9.87 -0.15
C PRO A 154 11.86 -9.30 0.48
N VAL A 155 10.94 -10.16 0.94
CA VAL A 155 9.69 -9.68 1.56
C VAL A 155 9.94 -8.89 2.85
N ASN A 156 10.99 -9.20 3.60
CA ASN A 156 11.35 -8.46 4.80
C ASN A 156 11.85 -7.06 4.45
N LEU A 157 12.65 -6.93 3.39
CA LEU A 157 13.08 -5.61 2.91
C LEU A 157 11.88 -4.75 2.48
N ILE A 158 10.93 -5.34 1.74
CA ILE A 158 9.68 -4.64 1.35
C ILE A 158 8.90 -4.18 2.58
N TYR A 159 8.81 -5.04 3.60
CA TYR A 159 8.11 -4.73 4.84
C TYR A 159 8.77 -3.58 5.60
N GLU A 160 10.10 -3.49 5.64
CA GLU A 160 10.81 -2.36 6.25
C GLU A 160 10.70 -1.07 5.40
N LEU A 161 10.75 -1.18 4.08
CA LEU A 161 10.70 -0.02 3.18
C LEU A 161 9.44 0.83 3.38
N VAL A 162 8.29 0.22 3.66
CA VAL A 162 7.06 0.98 3.86
C VAL A 162 7.04 1.81 5.15
N TYR A 163 7.88 1.46 6.13
CA TYR A 163 7.99 2.24 7.35
C TYR A 163 8.84 3.49 7.18
N ASN A 164 9.61 3.63 6.09
CA ASN A 164 10.39 4.84 5.80
C ASN A 164 9.54 6.09 5.47
N LYS A 165 8.21 6.01 5.54
CA LYS A 165 7.28 7.13 5.31
C LYS A 165 7.48 8.34 6.24
N PHE A 166 8.20 8.17 7.36
CA PHE A 166 8.59 9.30 8.23
C PHE A 166 9.71 10.16 7.62
N LYS A 167 10.43 9.65 6.62
CA LYS A 167 11.47 10.39 5.89
C LYS A 167 11.02 10.90 4.53
N THR A 168 9.97 10.32 3.96
CA THR A 168 9.48 10.69 2.63
C THR A 168 7.97 10.52 2.49
N ASN A 169 7.33 11.45 1.80
CA ASN A 169 5.93 11.41 1.39
C ASN A 169 5.70 10.68 0.05
N LYS A 170 6.69 9.92 -0.45
CA LYS A 170 6.57 9.08 -1.67
C LYS A 170 5.99 7.69 -1.40
N ILE A 171 5.67 7.39 -0.14
CA ILE A 171 5.20 6.11 0.35
C ILE A 171 3.77 6.27 0.85
N LEU A 172 2.85 5.48 0.29
CA LEU A 172 1.46 5.45 0.73
C LEU A 172 1.34 4.78 2.10
N THR A 173 0.25 5.07 2.82
CA THR A 173 -0.15 4.21 3.93
C THR A 173 -0.30 2.76 3.44
N PRO A 174 0.40 1.79 4.05
CA PRO A 174 0.38 0.41 3.59
C PRO A 174 -1.04 -0.17 3.63
N LEU A 175 -1.46 -0.79 2.54
CA LEU A 175 -2.76 -1.41 2.44
C LEU A 175 -2.67 -2.86 2.92
N THR A 176 -3.42 -3.21 3.97
CA THR A 176 -3.52 -4.58 4.46
C THR A 176 -4.49 -5.41 3.62
N MET A 177 -4.40 -6.73 3.70
CA MET A 177 -5.34 -7.67 3.06
C MET A 177 -6.78 -7.47 3.55
N GLY A 178 -6.96 -7.14 4.83
CA GLY A 178 -8.26 -6.81 5.41
C GLY A 178 -8.86 -5.55 4.79
N GLU A 179 -8.08 -4.48 4.69
CA GLU A 179 -8.51 -3.22 4.07
C GLU A 179 -8.73 -3.37 2.57
N LEU A 180 -7.85 -4.09 1.87
CA LEU A 180 -8.01 -4.40 0.45
C LEU A 180 -9.33 -5.15 0.21
N SER A 181 -9.62 -6.18 1.02
CA SER A 181 -10.88 -6.92 0.93
C SER A 181 -12.09 -6.02 1.19
N ALA A 182 -12.01 -5.12 2.18
CA ALA A 182 -13.09 -4.17 2.47
C ALA A 182 -13.31 -3.18 1.32
N LYS A 183 -12.24 -2.58 0.79
CA LYS A 183 -12.32 -1.64 -0.34
C LYS A 183 -12.88 -2.28 -1.60
N LEU A 184 -12.50 -3.53 -1.89
CA LEU A 184 -13.00 -4.29 -3.05
C LEU A 184 -14.48 -4.70 -2.97
N LYS A 185 -15.12 -4.58 -1.80
CA LYS A 185 -16.58 -4.76 -1.65
C LYS A 185 -17.36 -3.50 -2.05
N THR A 186 -16.68 -2.37 -2.22
CA THR A 186 -17.27 -1.10 -2.65
C THR A 186 -16.95 -0.86 -4.13
N ASP A 187 -17.72 0.02 -4.77
CA ASP A 187 -17.42 0.47 -6.14
C ASP A 187 -16.39 1.62 -6.19
N GLN A 188 -15.82 1.97 -5.04
CA GLN A 188 -14.90 3.09 -4.91
C GLN A 188 -13.52 2.78 -5.47
N SER A 189 -12.93 3.78 -6.11
CA SER A 189 -11.54 3.72 -6.54
C SER A 189 -10.59 3.88 -5.34
N PHE A 190 -9.42 3.26 -5.39
CA PHE A 190 -8.41 3.40 -4.33
C PHE A 190 -6.99 3.16 -4.85
N LEU A 191 -6.00 3.51 -4.03
CA LEU A 191 -4.59 3.29 -4.35
C LEU A 191 -4.05 2.02 -3.72
N ILE A 192 -3.14 1.37 -4.44
CA ILE A 192 -2.26 0.33 -3.90
C ILE A 192 -0.81 0.68 -4.25
N GLN A 193 0.08 0.52 -3.27
CA GLN A 193 1.51 0.79 -3.47
C GLN A 193 2.08 -0.15 -4.54
N ARG A 194 2.86 0.42 -5.47
CA ARG A 194 3.55 -0.33 -6.52
C ARG A 194 5.01 -0.52 -6.18
N LEU A 195 5.51 -1.72 -6.43
CA LEU A 195 6.93 -2.07 -6.31
C LEU A 195 7.53 -2.32 -7.68
N SER A 196 8.84 -2.13 -7.78
CA SER A 196 9.61 -2.56 -8.95
C SER A 196 10.91 -3.21 -8.50
N LYS A 197 11.48 -4.05 -9.38
CA LYS A 197 12.84 -4.54 -9.23
C LYS A 197 13.75 -3.73 -10.13
N ILE A 198 14.78 -3.10 -9.55
CA ILE A 198 15.84 -2.43 -10.30
C ILE A 198 17.13 -3.19 -10.05
N LYS A 199 17.68 -3.80 -11.10
CA LYS A 199 18.86 -4.69 -11.01
C LYS A 199 18.67 -5.75 -9.92
N ASN A 200 19.27 -5.55 -8.75
CA ASN A 200 19.28 -6.48 -7.63
C ASN A 200 18.71 -5.86 -6.34
N SER A 201 17.82 -4.87 -6.45
CA SER A 201 17.08 -4.26 -5.35
C SER A 201 15.57 -4.20 -5.63
N VAL A 202 14.77 -4.15 -4.57
CA VAL A 202 13.36 -3.75 -4.65
C VAL A 202 13.25 -2.27 -4.34
N GLU A 203 12.41 -1.57 -5.08
CA GLU A 203 12.09 -0.17 -4.83
C GLU A 203 10.57 0.07 -4.84
N ILE A 204 10.15 1.02 -4.04
CA ILE A 204 8.80 1.59 -4.07
C ILE A 204 8.71 2.47 -5.32
N ASP A 205 7.93 2.07 -6.32
CA ASP A 205 7.83 2.73 -7.64
C ASP A 205 6.44 3.32 -7.85
N GLY A 206 6.05 4.29 -7.01
CA GLY A 206 4.75 4.95 -7.09
C GLY A 206 3.59 4.01 -6.77
N ALA A 207 2.43 4.20 -7.39
CA ALA A 207 1.20 3.49 -7.02
C ALA A 207 0.38 3.06 -8.24
N ALA A 208 -0.61 2.19 -8.03
CA ALA A 208 -1.65 1.94 -9.02
C ALA A 208 -3.01 2.40 -8.50
N ILE A 209 -3.81 2.99 -9.40
CA ILE A 209 -5.23 3.25 -9.17
C ILE A 209 -5.99 1.97 -9.48
N ILE A 210 -6.60 1.40 -8.45
CA ILE A 210 -7.57 0.33 -8.57
C ILE A 210 -8.93 0.96 -8.83
N LYS A 211 -9.50 0.63 -9.98
CA LYS A 211 -10.83 1.08 -10.42
C LYS A 211 -11.56 -0.06 -11.08
N ASN A 212 -12.84 -0.24 -10.74
CA ASN A 212 -13.63 -1.41 -11.13
C ASN A 212 -12.89 -2.71 -10.80
N LYS A 213 -12.31 -2.75 -9.59
CA LYS A 213 -11.57 -3.89 -9.03
C LYS A 213 -10.33 -4.31 -9.81
N LYS A 214 -9.81 -3.50 -10.74
CA LYS A 214 -8.58 -3.80 -11.50
C LYS A 214 -7.62 -2.63 -11.42
N ALA A 215 -6.32 -2.90 -11.54
CA ALA A 215 -5.33 -1.84 -11.74
C ALA A 215 -5.56 -1.21 -13.13
N LYS A 216 -5.88 0.08 -13.17
CA LYS A 216 -6.20 0.80 -14.41
C LYS A 216 -5.15 1.83 -14.78
N PHE A 217 -4.68 2.59 -13.80
CA PHE A 217 -3.72 3.66 -14.01
C PHE A 217 -2.54 3.51 -13.06
N ILE A 218 -1.40 4.03 -13.49
CA ILE A 218 -0.16 4.01 -12.72
C ILE A 218 0.20 5.45 -12.39
N LEU A 219 0.54 5.68 -11.13
CA LEU A 219 1.10 6.93 -10.63
C LEU A 219 2.61 6.76 -10.43
N THR A 220 3.38 7.74 -10.88
CA THR A 220 4.83 7.84 -10.58
C THR A 220 5.04 8.21 -9.11
N GLN A 221 6.28 8.08 -8.61
CA GLN A 221 6.63 8.53 -7.26
C GLN A 221 6.30 10.02 -7.02
N HIS A 222 6.57 10.89 -8.00
CA HIS A 222 6.23 12.32 -7.91
C HIS A 222 4.72 12.55 -7.85
N GLN A 223 3.93 11.78 -8.61
CA GLN A 223 2.47 11.88 -8.52
C GLN A 223 1.93 11.39 -7.17
N VAL A 224 2.55 10.36 -6.58
CA VAL A 224 2.22 9.90 -5.22
C VAL A 224 2.56 10.98 -4.20
N GLU A 225 3.75 11.59 -4.31
CA GLU A 225 4.18 12.72 -3.48
C GLU A 225 3.14 13.86 -3.51
N ASP A 226 2.76 14.32 -4.69
CA ASP A 226 1.74 15.36 -4.88
C ASP A 226 0.37 14.95 -4.30
N LEU A 227 0.02 13.67 -4.43
CA LEU A 227 -1.25 13.13 -3.96
C LEU A 227 -1.34 13.05 -2.44
N THR A 228 -0.23 12.81 -1.74
CA THR A 228 -0.25 12.73 -0.27
C THR A 228 -0.75 14.03 0.37
N TRP A 229 -0.47 15.18 -0.25
CA TRP A 229 -1.00 16.49 0.15
C TRP A 229 -2.53 16.56 0.10
N LEU A 230 -3.14 15.89 -0.88
CA LEU A 230 -4.60 15.83 -0.99
C LEU A 230 -5.22 14.91 0.07
N THR A 231 -4.55 13.81 0.42
CA THR A 231 -5.07 12.85 1.42
C THR A 231 -4.79 13.23 2.88
N GLY A 232 -3.94 14.24 3.12
CA GLY A 232 -3.51 14.64 4.47
C GLY A 232 -2.57 13.65 5.17
N ASN A 233 -2.30 12.48 4.58
CA ASN A 233 -1.48 11.41 5.17
C ASN A 233 0.02 11.64 4.96
N ILE A 234 0.54 12.77 5.45
CA ILE A 234 1.96 13.11 5.36
C ILE A 234 2.61 12.92 6.73
N LYS A 235 3.75 12.22 6.74
CA LYS A 235 4.55 11.95 7.96
C LYS A 235 5.99 12.47 7.88
N GLY A 236 6.36 13.08 6.75
CA GLY A 236 7.69 13.61 6.49
C GLY A 236 7.89 13.82 4.99
N GLY A 237 9.13 14.12 4.60
CA GLY A 237 9.49 14.47 3.23
C GLY A 237 9.93 15.91 3.11
N ILE A 238 10.26 16.32 1.89
CA ILE A 238 10.76 17.66 1.61
C ILE A 238 9.96 18.31 0.49
N ILE A 239 9.94 19.63 0.48
CA ILE A 239 9.53 20.43 -0.68
C ILE A 239 10.77 21.13 -1.19
N TYR A 240 11.10 20.87 -2.45
CA TYR A 240 12.18 21.56 -3.15
C TYR A 240 11.66 22.85 -3.79
N GLY A 241 12.39 23.94 -3.58
CA GLY A 241 12.14 25.23 -4.22
C GLY A 241 13.42 25.97 -4.56
N LYS A 242 13.30 27.22 -5.01
CA LYS A 242 14.46 28.08 -5.31
C LYS A 242 14.18 29.56 -5.11
N HIS A 243 15.15 30.35 -4.69
CA HIS A 243 15.22 31.81 -4.70
C HIS A 243 16.12 32.27 -5.87
N GLY A 244 15.53 32.71 -6.99
CA GLY A 244 16.31 32.98 -8.20
C GLY A 244 17.07 31.72 -8.66
N PRO A 245 18.42 31.72 -8.67
CA PRO A 245 19.24 30.55 -8.95
C PRO A 245 19.48 29.64 -7.74
N TYR A 246 19.24 30.12 -6.51
CA TYR A 246 19.60 29.42 -5.27
C TYR A 246 18.51 28.43 -4.85
N PRO A 247 18.78 27.12 -4.74
CA PRO A 247 17.80 26.15 -4.26
C PRO A 247 17.57 26.26 -2.74
N PHE A 248 16.40 25.79 -2.30
CA PHE A 248 16.10 25.55 -0.90
C PHE A 248 15.29 24.25 -0.74
N SER A 249 15.37 23.66 0.45
CA SER A 249 14.60 22.49 0.86
C SER A 249 13.84 22.79 2.14
N TYR A 250 12.52 22.62 2.10
CA TYR A 250 11.65 22.70 3.27
C TYR A 250 11.33 21.28 3.74
N GLU A 251 11.79 20.89 4.92
CA GLU A 251 11.45 19.62 5.56
C GLU A 251 10.08 19.73 6.24
N ILE A 252 9.18 18.83 5.84
CA ILE A 252 7.80 18.81 6.31
C ILE A 252 7.76 18.26 7.73
N GLY A 253 7.23 19.05 8.66
CA GLY A 253 6.96 18.62 10.03
C GLY A 253 5.48 18.24 10.21
N ASP A 254 4.78 19.01 11.05
CA ASP A 254 3.38 18.77 11.34
C ASP A 254 2.48 19.20 10.19
N VAL A 255 1.57 18.33 9.78
CA VAL A 255 0.52 18.62 8.79
C VAL A 255 -0.84 18.37 9.42
N GLN A 256 -1.73 19.35 9.30
CA GLN A 256 -3.13 19.27 9.67
C GLN A 256 -3.98 19.56 8.44
N GLN A 257 -5.03 18.77 8.24
CA GLN A 257 -5.95 18.93 7.13
C GLN A 257 -7.39 18.93 7.67
N ASP A 258 -8.18 19.88 7.19
CA ASP A 258 -9.63 19.95 7.38
C ASP A 258 -10.31 19.92 6.01
N VAL A 259 -11.36 19.10 5.87
CA VAL A 259 -12.11 18.97 4.62
C VAL A 259 -13.58 19.15 4.90
N LYS A 260 -14.21 20.09 4.19
CA LYS A 260 -15.65 20.35 4.28
C LYS A 260 -16.32 20.00 2.97
N ALA A 261 -17.35 19.15 3.05
CA ALA A 261 -18.21 18.81 1.92
C ALA A 261 -19.53 19.57 2.00
N ARG A 262 -19.88 20.27 0.92
CA ARG A 262 -21.16 20.99 0.76
C ARG A 262 -21.86 20.49 -0.49
N ILE A 263 -23.18 20.35 -0.43
CA ILE A 263 -24.01 20.00 -1.58
C ILE A 263 -25.02 21.14 -1.74
N ASP A 264 -25.06 21.74 -2.91
CA ASP A 264 -26.01 22.82 -3.20
C ASP A 264 -27.39 22.30 -3.62
N SER A 265 -28.34 23.22 -3.82
CA SER A 265 -29.71 22.90 -4.22
C SER A 265 -29.80 22.20 -5.59
N ASN A 266 -28.77 22.32 -6.42
CA ASN A 266 -28.71 21.70 -7.74
C ASN A 266 -27.97 20.35 -7.70
N HIS A 267 -27.70 19.82 -6.50
CA HIS A 267 -26.95 18.59 -6.27
C HIS A 267 -25.46 18.65 -6.70
N SER A 268 -24.90 19.85 -6.90
CA SER A 268 -23.47 19.97 -7.16
C SER A 268 -22.69 19.81 -5.86
N VAL A 269 -21.64 18.99 -5.90
CA VAL A 269 -20.77 18.74 -4.75
C VAL A 269 -19.59 19.70 -4.77
N HIS A 270 -19.36 20.36 -3.64
CA HIS A 270 -18.29 21.32 -3.41
C HIS A 270 -17.45 20.89 -2.22
N PHE A 271 -16.13 20.90 -2.39
CA PHE A 271 -15.16 20.59 -1.35
C PHE A 271 -14.27 21.78 -1.07
N ASP A 272 -14.03 22.02 0.22
CA ASP A 272 -13.08 22.99 0.72
C ASP A 272 -12.03 22.23 1.54
N ILE A 273 -10.82 22.14 1.01
CA ILE A 273 -9.70 21.42 1.61
C ILE A 273 -8.70 22.44 2.14
N ASN A 274 -8.58 22.53 3.46
CA ASN A 274 -7.68 23.42 4.16
C ASN A 274 -6.50 22.62 4.72
N VAL A 275 -5.29 22.92 4.23
CA VAL A 275 -4.06 22.32 4.73
C VAL A 275 -3.23 23.36 5.47
N GLN A 276 -2.90 23.06 6.72
CA GLN A 276 -1.94 23.80 7.52
C GLN A 276 -0.72 22.92 7.72
N THR A 277 0.46 23.44 7.39
CA THR A 277 1.71 22.71 7.57
C THR A 277 2.75 23.58 8.27
N SER A 278 3.52 22.97 9.15
CA SER A 278 4.65 23.59 9.78
C SER A 278 5.89 22.71 9.72
N GLY A 279 7.06 23.33 9.61
CA GLY A 279 8.27 22.56 9.32
C GLY A 279 9.53 23.41 9.38
N ARG A 280 10.60 22.87 8.82
CA ARG A 280 11.94 23.43 8.90
C ARG A 280 12.42 23.83 7.52
N LEU A 281 13.03 25.01 7.40
CA LEU A 281 13.89 25.31 6.26
C LEU A 281 15.22 24.60 6.49
N SER A 282 15.38 23.40 5.92
CA SER A 282 16.49 22.49 6.24
C SER A 282 17.76 22.80 5.45
N GLU A 283 17.60 23.37 4.25
CA GLU A 283 18.67 23.77 3.37
C GLU A 283 18.25 25.03 2.62
N ASP A 284 19.12 26.04 2.57
CA ASP A 284 18.92 27.25 1.78
C ASP A 284 20.28 27.74 1.28
N TRP A 285 20.42 27.89 -0.03
CA TRP A 285 21.67 28.34 -0.65
C TRP A 285 21.76 29.85 -0.74
N GLU A 286 20.69 30.59 -0.37
CA GLU A 286 20.73 32.03 -0.18
C GLU A 286 21.34 32.36 1.19
N THR A 287 22.67 32.44 1.26
CA THR A 287 23.42 32.62 2.52
C THR A 287 23.46 34.06 3.06
N SER A 288 22.70 34.98 2.47
CA SER A 288 22.70 36.37 2.92
C SER A 288 22.05 36.49 4.31
N LYS A 289 22.58 37.36 5.19
CA LYS A 289 21.96 37.62 6.51
C LYS A 289 20.50 38.08 6.41
N GLN A 290 20.10 38.64 5.26
CA GLN A 290 18.73 39.05 4.99
C GLN A 290 17.80 37.87 4.71
N ALA A 291 18.31 36.69 4.34
CA ALA A 291 17.47 35.51 4.05
C ALA A 291 16.59 35.10 5.23
N LEU A 292 17.10 35.23 6.46
CA LEU A 292 16.37 34.93 7.70
C LEU A 292 15.52 36.10 8.23
N ALA A 293 15.52 37.25 7.55
CA ALA A 293 14.64 38.35 7.93
C ALA A 293 13.17 37.91 7.82
N ALA A 294 12.33 38.30 8.79
CA ALA A 294 10.93 37.87 8.86
C ALA A 294 10.13 38.13 7.56
N SER A 295 10.47 39.19 6.82
CA SER A 295 9.85 39.50 5.53
C SER A 295 10.22 38.50 4.43
N ASN A 296 11.45 37.98 4.43
CA ASN A 296 11.92 36.98 3.48
C ASN A 296 11.43 35.58 3.85
N VAL A 297 11.37 35.24 5.14
CA VAL A 297 10.71 34.01 5.61
C VAL A 297 9.26 33.94 5.13
N LYS A 298 8.48 35.00 5.29
CA LYS A 298 7.09 35.06 4.79
C LYS A 298 7.01 34.89 3.27
N LYS A 299 7.97 35.42 2.51
CA LYS A 299 8.04 35.20 1.05
C LYS A 299 8.31 33.73 0.73
N THR A 300 9.21 33.08 1.49
CA THR A 300 9.52 31.65 1.35
C THR A 300 8.29 30.80 1.67
N GLU A 301 7.58 31.08 2.77
CA GLU A 301 6.30 30.43 3.12
C GLU A 301 5.28 30.55 1.99
N LYS A 302 5.05 31.77 1.45
CA LYS A 302 4.15 31.97 0.31
C LYS A 302 4.59 31.25 -0.95
N LYS A 303 5.89 31.07 -1.15
CA LYS A 303 6.43 30.30 -2.27
C LYS A 303 6.15 28.81 -2.12
N ILE A 304 6.35 28.27 -0.92
CA ILE A 304 6.04 26.87 -0.58
C ILE A 304 4.52 26.64 -0.72
N GLU A 305 3.67 27.52 -0.18
CA GLU A 305 2.21 27.46 -0.35
C GLU A 305 1.81 27.37 -1.83
N LYS A 306 2.47 28.17 -2.69
CA LYS A 306 2.21 28.17 -4.13
C LYS A 306 2.65 26.88 -4.82
N ILE A 307 3.78 26.28 -4.40
CA ILE A 307 4.27 24.99 -4.92
C ILE A 307 3.24 23.90 -4.58
N ILE A 308 2.93 23.71 -3.29
CA ILE A 308 1.96 22.70 -2.82
C ILE A 308 0.62 22.87 -3.54
N ARG A 309 0.09 24.10 -3.59
CA ARG A 309 -1.20 24.39 -4.25
C ARG A 309 -1.19 24.07 -5.74
N LYS A 310 -0.09 24.37 -6.43
CA LYS A 310 0.05 24.09 -7.86
C LYS A 310 0.04 22.59 -8.12
N ASP A 311 0.80 21.83 -7.34
CA ASP A 311 0.95 20.39 -7.51
C ASP A 311 -0.33 19.65 -7.11
N ALA A 312 -0.95 20.03 -6.00
CA ALA A 312 -2.27 19.55 -5.60
C ALA A 312 -3.33 19.79 -6.71
N LYS A 313 -3.42 21.01 -7.26
CA LYS A 313 -4.36 21.33 -8.35
C LYS A 313 -4.06 20.54 -9.63
N LYS A 314 -2.78 20.29 -9.94
CA LYS A 314 -2.39 19.45 -11.09
C LYS A 314 -2.85 18.02 -10.88
N THR A 315 -2.65 17.46 -9.70
CA THR A 315 -3.06 16.10 -9.36
C THR A 315 -4.58 15.96 -9.33
N LEU A 316 -5.32 16.92 -8.75
CA LEU A 316 -6.79 16.94 -8.80
C LEU A 316 -7.31 16.89 -10.24
N ARG A 317 -6.74 17.70 -11.15
CA ARG A 317 -7.12 17.64 -12.57
C ARG A 317 -6.87 16.27 -13.20
N LEU A 318 -5.78 15.59 -12.85
CA LEU A 318 -5.53 14.23 -13.33
C LEU A 318 -6.57 13.24 -12.80
N LEU A 319 -6.89 13.33 -11.50
CA LEU A 319 -7.88 12.46 -10.87
C LEU A 319 -9.29 12.68 -11.45
N GLN A 320 -9.70 13.94 -11.64
CA GLN A 320 -11.04 14.31 -12.13
C GLN A 320 -11.20 14.11 -13.64
N ASN A 321 -10.23 14.52 -14.45
CA ASN A 321 -10.40 14.58 -15.91
C ASN A 321 -9.87 13.34 -16.62
N ASN A 322 -8.72 12.81 -16.17
CA ASN A 322 -8.03 11.72 -16.88
C ASN A 322 -8.44 10.35 -16.33
N TYR A 323 -8.48 10.21 -15.01
CA TYR A 323 -8.76 8.92 -14.37
C TYR A 323 -10.23 8.76 -13.96
N LYS A 324 -10.92 9.89 -13.76
CA LYS A 324 -12.28 9.97 -13.21
C LYS A 324 -12.44 9.12 -11.95
N ALA A 325 -11.52 9.24 -11.00
CA ALA A 325 -11.38 8.30 -9.89
C ALA A 325 -11.12 9.06 -8.59
N ASP A 326 -12.05 8.98 -7.63
CA ASP A 326 -11.78 9.46 -6.27
C ASP A 326 -10.93 8.43 -5.54
N VAL A 327 -9.63 8.70 -5.50
CA VAL A 327 -8.65 7.89 -4.76
C VAL A 327 -8.12 8.61 -3.52
N ILE A 328 -8.65 9.81 -3.24
CA ILE A 328 -8.23 10.66 -2.12
C ILE A 328 -9.22 10.61 -0.94
N GLY A 329 -10.34 9.90 -1.10
CA GLY A 329 -11.28 9.59 -0.01
C GLY A 329 -12.38 10.63 0.17
N LEU A 330 -12.67 11.45 -0.84
CA LEU A 330 -13.70 12.49 -0.73
C LEU A 330 -15.12 11.91 -0.56
N HIS A 331 -15.37 10.70 -1.06
CA HIS A 331 -16.61 9.97 -0.80
C HIS A 331 -16.93 9.82 0.68
N ASP A 332 -15.93 9.61 1.54
CA ASP A 332 -16.15 9.40 2.96
C ASP A 332 -16.73 10.64 3.63
N TYR A 333 -16.29 11.84 3.24
CA TYR A 333 -16.84 13.10 3.73
C TYR A 333 -18.30 13.28 3.30
N VAL A 334 -18.65 12.92 2.07
CA VAL A 334 -20.05 12.95 1.61
C VAL A 334 -20.89 11.89 2.32
N ARG A 335 -20.36 10.68 2.50
CA ARG A 335 -21.02 9.58 3.22
C ARG A 335 -21.33 9.95 4.68
N ILE A 336 -20.41 10.64 5.35
CA ILE A 336 -20.53 11.03 6.76
C ILE A 336 -21.46 12.24 6.92
N HIS A 337 -21.26 13.30 6.14
CA HIS A 337 -21.98 14.57 6.33
C HIS A 337 -23.30 14.65 5.53
N HIS A 338 -23.44 13.88 4.45
CA HIS A 338 -24.60 13.89 3.56
C HIS A 338 -25.08 12.44 3.25
N PRO A 339 -25.43 11.63 4.27
CA PRO A 339 -25.69 10.19 4.10
C PRO A 339 -26.86 9.86 3.16
N HIS A 340 -27.89 10.72 3.11
CA HIS A 340 -29.02 10.54 2.20
C HIS A 340 -28.61 10.69 0.73
N PHE A 341 -27.81 11.71 0.44
CA PHE A 341 -27.24 11.90 -0.89
C PHE A 341 -26.34 10.71 -1.26
N TRP A 342 -25.43 10.34 -0.36
CA TRP A 342 -24.53 9.21 -0.57
C TRP A 342 -25.28 7.91 -0.93
N LYS A 343 -26.31 7.55 -0.16
CA LYS A 343 -27.08 6.32 -0.39
C LYS A 343 -27.67 6.25 -1.81
N LYS A 344 -28.05 7.39 -2.39
CA LYS A 344 -28.61 7.49 -3.74
C LYS A 344 -27.54 7.44 -4.84
N HIS A 345 -26.36 7.99 -4.55
CA HIS A 345 -25.35 8.32 -5.56
C HIS A 345 -24.03 7.52 -5.46
N GLN A 346 -23.87 6.62 -4.48
CA GLN A 346 -22.62 5.89 -4.22
C GLN A 346 -22.09 5.08 -5.41
N HIS A 347 -22.96 4.59 -6.30
CA HIS A 347 -22.57 3.77 -7.46
C HIS A 347 -22.09 4.61 -8.65
N GLU A 348 -22.38 5.91 -8.66
CA GLU A 348 -21.97 6.87 -9.69
C GLU A 348 -21.01 7.92 -9.13
N TRP A 349 -20.46 7.67 -7.95
CA TRP A 349 -19.61 8.62 -7.21
C TRP A 349 -18.45 9.14 -8.04
N ASP A 350 -17.75 8.28 -8.78
CA ASP A 350 -16.59 8.67 -9.58
C ASP A 350 -16.95 9.74 -10.64
N GLU A 351 -18.17 9.72 -11.20
CA GLU A 351 -18.63 10.74 -12.15
C GLU A 351 -19.00 12.04 -11.44
N ILE A 352 -19.64 11.97 -10.27
CA ILE A 352 -19.94 13.15 -9.44
C ILE A 352 -18.64 13.81 -8.96
N PHE A 353 -17.66 13.02 -8.52
CA PHE A 353 -16.34 13.49 -8.14
C PHE A 353 -15.65 14.25 -9.29
N SER A 354 -15.72 13.71 -10.52
CA SER A 354 -15.18 14.36 -11.71
C SER A 354 -15.79 15.73 -12.01
N GLN A 355 -17.05 15.97 -11.60
CA GLN A 355 -17.77 17.22 -11.82
C GLN A 355 -17.73 18.16 -10.60
N SER A 356 -17.26 17.67 -9.45
CA SER A 356 -17.21 18.43 -8.20
C SER A 356 -16.23 19.61 -8.26
N THR A 357 -16.57 20.69 -7.56
CA THR A 357 -15.66 21.83 -7.36
C THR A 357 -14.81 21.58 -6.13
N ILE A 358 -13.49 21.70 -6.26
CA ILE A 358 -12.55 21.44 -5.16
C ILE A 358 -11.65 22.66 -4.98
N ASP A 359 -11.92 23.42 -3.92
CA ASP A 359 -11.09 24.53 -3.48
C ASP A 359 -10.02 24.02 -2.51
N TYR A 360 -8.76 24.33 -2.82
CA TYR A 360 -7.60 23.83 -2.09
C TYR A 360 -6.76 24.98 -1.54
N HIS A 361 -6.78 25.12 -0.22
CA HIS A 361 -6.14 26.17 0.55
C HIS A 361 -4.94 25.60 1.30
N VAL A 362 -3.84 26.34 1.29
CA VAL A 362 -2.59 25.93 1.94
C VAL A 362 -2.04 27.10 2.72
N HIS A 363 -1.72 26.85 3.98
CA HIS A 363 -0.96 27.74 4.83
C HIS A 363 0.31 27.03 5.33
N VAL A 364 1.45 27.69 5.18
CA VAL A 364 2.76 27.17 5.58
C VAL A 364 3.34 28.06 6.67
N GLN A 365 3.89 27.44 7.70
CA GLN A 365 4.68 28.11 8.72
C GLN A 365 6.08 27.49 8.80
N ILE A 366 7.12 28.31 8.70
CA ILE A 366 8.49 27.86 8.99
C ILE A 366 8.75 28.10 10.48
N LYS A 367 9.09 27.03 11.21
CA LYS A 367 9.32 27.05 12.67
C LYS A 367 10.79 26.88 13.04
N ASP A 368 11.62 26.36 12.13
CA ASP A 368 13.02 26.06 12.37
C ASP A 368 13.85 26.39 11.12
N PHE A 369 15.07 26.90 11.32
CA PHE A 369 16.06 27.24 10.30
C PHE A 369 17.38 26.47 10.53
N GLY A 370 17.34 25.44 11.37
CA GLY A 370 18.52 24.73 11.85
C GLY A 370 19.40 25.58 12.75
N THR A 371 20.71 25.36 12.67
CA THR A 371 21.69 26.03 13.54
C THR A 371 21.90 27.50 13.20
N GLN A 372 21.40 27.98 12.06
CA GLN A 372 21.53 29.37 11.61
C GLN A 372 20.51 30.34 12.26
N GLY A 373 19.50 29.82 12.98
CA GLY A 373 18.47 30.63 13.65
C GLY A 373 18.71 30.87 15.14
N ARG A 374 19.88 30.50 15.66
CA ARG A 374 20.26 30.66 17.08
C ARG A 374 21.35 31.73 17.20
N ASP A 375 20.96 33.00 17.10
CA ASP A 375 21.78 34.14 17.51
C ASP A 375 21.05 34.93 18.61
#